data_AF-G9WUE5-F1
#
_entry.id   AF-G9WUE5-F1
#
_cell.length_a   1.000
_cell.length_b   1.000
_cell.length_c   1.000
_cell.angle_alpha   90.00
_cell.angle_beta   90.00
_cell.angle_gamma   90.00
#
_symmetry.space_group_name_H-M   'P 1'
#
loop_
_entity.id
_entity.type
_entity.pdbx_description
1 polymer ?
#
loop_
_entity_poly.entity_id
_entity_poly.type
_entity_poly.pdbx_seq_one_letter_code
_entity_poly.pdbx_strand_id
1 'polypeptide(L)' 'MFEYLKRMAGRGKLNKRILDKVVSEGWITKEQEAEILKIAAEANEEGGKGNE' A
#
# COMPACT_ATOMS: atom_id res chain seq x y z
N MET A 1 -2.08 12.85 0.10
CA MET A 1 -1.94 11.67 0.99
C MET A 1 -1.85 10.37 0.21
N PHE A 2 -2.79 10.11 -0.70
CA PHE A 2 -2.82 8.90 -1.54
C PHE A 2 -1.47 8.57 -2.21
N GLU A 3 -0.85 9.51 -2.92
CA GLU A 3 0.46 9.32 -3.57
C GLU A 3 1.60 8.94 -2.60
N TYR A 4 1.58 9.50 -1.38
CA TYR A 4 2.56 9.16 -0.34
C TYR A 4 2.42 7.69 0.09
N LEU A 5 1.18 7.21 0.22
CA LEU A 5 0.89 5.82 0.55
C LEU A 5 1.25 4.87 -0.60
N LYS A 6 0.97 5.23 -1.86
CA LYS A 6 1.41 4.42 -3.02
C LYS A 6 2.93 4.19 -3.00
N ARG A 7 3.72 5.23 -2.73
CA ARG A 7 5.19 5.12 -2.61
C ARG A 7 5.63 4.27 -1.42
N MET A 8 4.87 4.27 -0.32
CA MET A 8 5.14 3.41 0.83
C MET A 8 4.79 1.94 0.57
N ALA A 9 3.72 1.68 -0.19
CA ALA A 9 3.28 0.33 -0.59
C ALA A 9 4.30 -0.34 -1.50
N GLY A 10 4.84 0.39 -2.49
CA GLY A 10 5.93 -0.10 -3.35
C GLY A 10 7.24 -0.43 -2.62
N ARG A 11 7.35 -0.08 -1.33
CA ARG A 11 8.51 -0.40 -0.46
C ARG A 11 8.20 -1.49 0.57
N GLY A 12 7.02 -2.10 0.52
CA GLY A 12 6.57 -3.09 1.50
C GLY A 12 6.33 -2.52 2.91
N LYS A 13 6.23 -1.20 3.07
CA LYS A 13 6.09 -0.53 4.38
C LYS A 13 4.65 -0.29 4.82
N LEU A 14 3.67 -0.77 4.06
CA LEU A 14 2.25 -0.63 4.39
C LEU A 14 1.62 -1.97 4.71
N ASN A 15 0.74 -1.96 5.71
CA ASN A 15 -0.12 -3.08 6.06
C ASN A 15 -1.58 -2.60 6.12
N LYS A 16 -2.51 -3.56 6.07
CA LYS A 16 -3.95 -3.28 6.04
C LYS A 16 -4.44 -2.42 7.22
N ARG A 17 -3.89 -2.62 8.42
CA ARG A 17 -4.31 -1.86 9.61
C ARG A 17 -4.00 -0.37 9.51
N ILE A 18 -2.88 0.00 8.90
CA ILE A 18 -2.54 1.40 8.65
C ILE A 18 -3.51 1.99 7.63
N LEU A 19 -3.82 1.27 6.55
CA LEU A 19 -4.73 1.75 5.51
C LEU A 19 -6.16 1.90 6.02
N ASP A 20 -6.68 0.92 6.77
CA ASP A 20 -8.01 0.98 7.40
C ASP A 20 -8.14 2.25 8.28
N LYS A 21 -7.08 2.61 9.03
CA LYS A 21 -7.06 3.83 9.85
C LYS A 21 -7.08 5.10 9.00
N VAL A 22 -6.31 5.13 7.92
CA VAL A 22 -6.24 6.30 7.03
C VAL A 22 -7.54 6.51 6.26
N VAL A 23 -8.25 5.42 5.92
CA VAL A 23 -9.63 5.46 5.41
C VAL A 23 -10.60 5.97 6.47
N SER A 24 -10.52 5.47 7.70
CA SER A 24 -11.40 5.90 8.80
C SER A 24 -11.23 7.38 9.16
N GLU A 25 -10.02 7.91 9.01
CA GLU A 25 -9.74 9.34 9.19
C GLU A 25 -10.13 10.18 7.96
N GLY A 26 -10.59 9.57 6.87
CA GLY A 26 -11.10 10.26 5.68
C GLY A 26 -10.01 10.81 4.75
N TRP A 27 -8.75 10.40 4.90
CA TRP A 27 -7.67 10.90 4.06
C TRP A 27 -7.63 10.22 2.68
N ILE A 28 -8.18 9.01 2.59
CA ILE A 28 -8.34 8.23 1.35
C ILE A 28 -9.70 7.52 1.35
N THR A 29 -10.16 7.14 0.16
CA THR A 29 -11.36 6.30 -0.01
C THR A 29 -11.03 4.80 0.08
N LYS A 30 -12.07 3.97 0.20
CA LYS A 30 -11.91 2.50 0.14
C LYS A 30 -11.36 2.01 -1.20
N GLU A 31 -11.70 2.69 -2.30
CA GLU A 31 -11.15 2.38 -3.63
C GLU A 31 -9.66 2.65 -3.69
N GLN A 32 -9.22 3.79 -3.11
CA GLN A 32 -7.82 4.14 -2.99
C GLN A 32 -7.05 3.15 -2.08
N GLU A 33 -7.65 2.72 -0.97
CA GLU A 33 -7.07 1.67 -0.13
C GLU A 33 -6.84 0.37 -0.92
N ALA A 34 -7.84 -0.07 -1.70
CA ALA A 34 -7.72 -1.28 -2.51
C ALA A 34 -6.59 -1.17 -3.55
N GLU A 35 -6.43 -0.01 -4.18
CA GLU A 35 -5.34 0.24 -5.14
C GLU A 35 -3.96 0.18 -4.46
N ILE A 36 -3.83 0.74 -3.26
CA ILE A 36 -2.57 0.70 -2.49
C ILE A 36 -2.25 -0.73 -2.05
N LEU A 37 -3.26 -1.51 -1.64
CA LEU A 37 -3.09 -2.92 -1.28
C LEU A 37 -2.63 -3.76 -2.47
N LYS A 38 -3.16 -3.49 -3.67
CA LYS A 38 -2.72 -4.16 -4.89
C LYS A 38 -1.24 -3.88 -5.18
N ILE A 39 -0.83 -2.62 -5.10
CA ILE A 39 0.58 -2.22 -5.28
C ILE A 39 1.47 -2.87 -4.22
N ALA A 40 1.03 -2.94 -2.97
CA ALA A 40 1.78 -3.58 -1.89
C ALA A 40 1.92 -5.10 -2.10
N ALA A 41 0.91 -5.76 -2.67
CA ALA A 41 0.96 -7.17 -3.03
C ALA A 41 1.92 -7.40 -4.21
N GLU A 42 1.79 -6.61 -5.28
CA GLU A 42 2.67 -6.66 -6.47
C GLU A 42 4.14 -6.39 -6.09
N ALA A 43 4.40 -5.39 -5.23
CA ALA A 43 5.75 -5.09 -4.77
C ALA A 43 6.37 -6.21 -3.91
N ASN A 44 5.56 -6.99 -3.19
CA ASN A 44 6.03 -8.18 -2.48
C ASN A 44 6.33 -9.33 -3.46
N GLU A 45 5.59 -9.45 -4.56
CA GLU A 45 5.84 -10.45 -5.60
C GLU A 45 7.10 -10.12 -6.43
N GLU A 46 7.31 -8.85 -6.80
CA GLU A 46 8.53 -8.42 -7.51
C GLU A 46 9.79 -8.38 -6.61
N GLY A 47 9.63 -8.06 -5.32
CA GLY A 47 10.72 -8.05 -4.34
C GLY A 47 11.30 -9.43 -4.02
N GLY A 48 10.61 -10.52 -4.40
CA GLY A 48 11.08 -11.90 -4.27
C GLY A 48 12.10 -12.36 -5.33
N LYS A 49 12.39 -11.54 -6.35
CA LYS A 49 13.36 -11.85 -7.43
C LYS A 49 14.66 -11.03 -7.38
N GLY A 50 14.95 -10.39 -6.24
CA GLY A 50 16.08 -9.46 -6.09
C GLY A 50 17.19 -9.90 -5.12
N ASN A 51 17.22 -11.16 -4.69
CA ASN A 51 18.34 -11.72 -3.92
C ASN A 51 18.63 -13.15 -4.44
N GLU A 52 19.41 -13.24 -5.52
CA GLU A 52 20.34 -14.35 -5.78
C GLU A 52 21.71 -13.74 -6.06
#